data_AF-A0A1I7UH21-F1
#
_entry.id   AF-A0A1I7UH21-F1
#
_cell.length_a   1.000
_cell.length_b   1.000
_cell.length_c   1.000
_cell.angle_alpha   90.00
_cell.angle_beta   90.00
_cell.angle_gamma   90.00
#
_symmetry.space_group_name_H-M   'P 1'
#
loop_
_entity.id
_entity.type
_entity.pdbx_description
1 polymer ?
#
loop_
_entity_poly.entity_id
_entity_poly.type
_entity_poly.pdbx_seq_one_letter_code
_entity_poly.pdbx_strand_id
1 'polypeptide(L)'
;MFYQQAINTLDLIDNVIKKSIESVTEEGSKKCSSEVAEKLEVSRKETHEQLSKSYLSYSKEIRLCGPPSTMNLITHQYAQSCMDLNSKFVMVAAKMLGDIEKKEEVEQLKIEISALKVEKKEQLRENEQLRDQIRVKDVEEQKNITLMEKLNEENRNLHKWLTTALENSKTLGAVVEDGNRRVKEKEERIKELENRKTEQLERKNEELAKKDEKIKELKEWSDQATERIETLEKKEEELNKMIEESKEKDVPKIEELNKELTRLKDEMALKELENRKILAGRDEKLDWKDKEMEKLRKTIAYYERESDEWKEKESDLLRGLGTIKKMILEGEEDRKMKDGLLTNLVKELAESKEKLKRLHGALVSSKQKLEEMSGRSDNSGFVELNESKENMDKIREEIEKNCRESSFDHLEEQDE
;
A
#
# COMPACT_ATOMS: atom_id res chain seq x y z
N MET A 1 16.39 -15.10 -36.05
CA MET A 1 16.29 -16.11 -34.97
C MET A 1 16.17 -15.44 -33.59
N PHE A 2 17.08 -14.54 -33.23
CA PHE A 2 17.08 -13.87 -31.91
C PHE A 2 15.83 -13.04 -31.59
N TYR A 3 15.28 -12.27 -32.54
CA TYR A 3 14.03 -11.51 -32.33
C TYR A 3 12.85 -12.39 -31.93
N GLN A 4 12.67 -13.52 -32.64
CA GLN A 4 11.56 -14.44 -32.36
C GLN A 4 11.69 -15.06 -30.96
N GLN A 5 12.92 -15.34 -30.53
CA GLN A 5 13.19 -15.89 -29.21
C GLN A 5 12.87 -14.89 -28.09
N ALA A 6 13.19 -13.61 -28.30
CA ALA A 6 12.86 -12.54 -27.34
C ALA A 6 11.33 -12.32 -27.26
N ILE A 7 10.62 -12.29 -28.38
CA ILE A 7 9.15 -12.19 -28.40
C ILE A 7 8.49 -13.38 -27.71
N ASN A 8 8.92 -14.62 -28.01
CA ASN A 8 8.40 -15.81 -27.32
C ASN A 8 8.63 -15.75 -25.79
N THR A 9 9.71 -15.08 -25.35
CA THR A 9 10.00 -14.90 -23.92
C THR A 9 9.05 -13.87 -23.29
N LEU A 10 8.75 -12.76 -23.98
CA LEU A 10 7.72 -11.81 -23.54
C LEU A 10 6.35 -12.49 -23.41
N ASP A 11 5.98 -13.32 -24.38
CA ASP A 11 4.71 -14.07 -24.38
C ASP A 11 4.61 -15.00 -23.17
N LEU A 12 5.69 -15.69 -22.84
CA LEU A 12 5.73 -16.57 -21.68
C LEU A 12 5.54 -15.78 -20.37
N ILE A 13 6.26 -14.67 -20.22
CA ILE A 13 6.16 -13.79 -19.04
C ILE A 13 4.73 -13.26 -18.90
N ASP A 14 4.16 -12.72 -19.98
CA ASP A 14 2.80 -12.16 -19.99
C ASP A 14 1.76 -13.22 -19.60
N ASN A 15 1.86 -14.42 -20.15
CA ASN A 15 0.94 -15.52 -19.85
C ASN A 15 1.04 -15.99 -18.39
N VAL A 16 2.25 -16.08 -17.82
CA VAL A 16 2.44 -16.47 -16.42
C VAL A 16 1.80 -15.46 -15.48
N ILE A 17 2.00 -14.17 -15.75
CA ILE A 17 1.47 -13.10 -14.90
C ILE A 17 -0.04 -13.01 -15.00
N LYS A 18 -0.61 -13.12 -16.21
CA LYS A 18 -2.07 -13.16 -16.41
C LYS A 18 -2.72 -14.33 -15.65
N LYS A 19 -2.13 -15.52 -15.71
CA LYS A 19 -2.61 -16.68 -14.93
C LYS A 19 -2.55 -16.46 -13.43
N SER A 20 -1.49 -15.81 -12.93
CA SER A 20 -1.37 -15.44 -11.51
C SER A 20 -2.53 -14.54 -11.09
N ILE A 21 -2.82 -13.51 -11.88
CA ILE A 21 -3.91 -12.56 -11.61
C ILE A 21 -5.28 -13.26 -11.65
N GLU A 22 -5.51 -14.12 -12.64
CA GLU A 22 -6.74 -14.91 -12.77
C GLU A 22 -6.96 -15.83 -11.56
N SER A 23 -5.93 -16.55 -11.13
CA SER A 23 -5.99 -17.43 -9.96
C SER A 23 -6.39 -16.69 -8.69
N VAL A 24 -5.78 -15.52 -8.44
CA VAL A 24 -6.08 -14.69 -7.26
C VAL A 24 -7.51 -14.14 -7.32
N THR A 25 -7.98 -13.76 -8.51
CA THR A 25 -9.34 -13.25 -8.69
C THR A 25 -10.38 -14.35 -8.48
N GLU A 26 -10.14 -15.55 -9.02
CA GLU A 26 -11.05 -16.68 -8.87
C GLU A 26 -11.17 -17.10 -7.40
N GLU A 27 -10.06 -17.17 -6.68
CA GLU A 27 -10.08 -17.50 -5.26
C GLU A 27 -10.74 -16.40 -4.42
N GLY A 28 -10.49 -15.14 -4.74
CA GLY A 28 -11.20 -14.01 -4.12
C GLY A 28 -12.70 -14.07 -4.37
N SER A 29 -13.14 -14.39 -5.59
CA SER A 29 -14.57 -14.44 -5.95
C SER A 29 -15.37 -15.50 -5.18
N LYS A 30 -14.71 -16.60 -4.78
CA LYS A 30 -15.33 -17.68 -3.99
C LYS A 30 -15.53 -17.32 -2.52
N LYS A 31 -14.67 -16.45 -1.97
CA LYS A 31 -14.65 -16.07 -0.56
C LYS A 31 -15.34 -14.74 -0.27
N CYS A 32 -15.58 -13.92 -1.29
CA CYS A 32 -16.05 -12.55 -1.11
C CYS A 32 -17.56 -12.38 -1.31
N SER A 33 -18.11 -11.37 -0.63
CA SER A 33 -19.40 -10.78 -0.99
C SER A 33 -19.39 -10.21 -2.43
N SER A 34 -20.57 -10.07 -3.04
CA SER A 34 -20.68 -9.63 -4.44
C SER A 34 -20.01 -8.28 -4.70
N GLU A 35 -20.02 -7.37 -3.73
CA GLU A 35 -19.43 -6.02 -3.86
C GLU A 35 -17.89 -6.06 -3.91
N VAL A 36 -17.25 -6.93 -3.13
CA VAL A 36 -15.78 -7.03 -3.13
C VAL A 36 -15.30 -7.85 -4.33
N ALA A 37 -16.06 -8.86 -4.74
CA ALA A 37 -15.80 -9.58 -5.99
C ALA A 37 -15.83 -8.63 -7.20
N GLU A 38 -16.76 -7.67 -7.23
CA GLU A 38 -16.83 -6.65 -8.29
C GLU A 38 -15.61 -5.72 -8.29
N LYS A 39 -15.18 -5.23 -7.12
CA LYS A 39 -13.96 -4.39 -7.00
C LYS A 39 -12.69 -5.13 -7.40
N LEU A 40 -12.58 -6.40 -7.02
CA LEU A 40 -11.45 -7.25 -7.41
C LEU A 40 -11.42 -7.48 -8.92
N GLU A 41 -12.58 -7.70 -9.53
CA GLU A 41 -12.73 -7.86 -10.98
C GLU A 41 -12.39 -6.58 -11.76
N VAL A 42 -12.76 -5.40 -11.23
CA VAL A 42 -12.34 -4.11 -11.81
C VAL A 42 -10.82 -3.96 -11.76
N SER A 43 -10.19 -4.23 -10.61
CA SER A 43 -8.74 -4.16 -10.45
C SER A 43 -8.00 -5.16 -11.37
N ARG A 44 -8.58 -6.36 -11.56
CA ARG A 44 -8.08 -7.33 -12.53
C ARG A 44 -8.08 -6.76 -13.93
N LYS A 45 -9.23 -6.23 -14.40
CA LYS A 45 -9.36 -5.68 -15.76
C LYS A 45 -8.38 -4.54 -16.00
N GLU A 46 -8.23 -3.63 -15.03
CA GLU A 46 -7.28 -2.52 -15.12
C GLU A 46 -5.83 -3.03 -15.21
N THR A 47 -5.46 -4.01 -14.40
CA THR A 47 -4.10 -4.60 -14.42
C THR A 47 -3.82 -5.32 -15.74
N HIS A 48 -4.79 -6.07 -16.27
CA HIS A 48 -4.67 -6.70 -17.60
C HIS A 48 -4.51 -5.67 -18.71
N GLU A 49 -5.24 -4.55 -18.66
CA GLU A 49 -5.11 -3.47 -19.63
C GLU A 49 -3.70 -2.84 -19.58
N GLN A 50 -3.16 -2.60 -18.38
CA GLN A 50 -1.81 -2.06 -18.20
C GLN A 50 -0.73 -3.04 -18.69
N LEU A 51 -0.89 -4.34 -18.44
CA LEU A 51 -0.02 -5.38 -19.00
C LEU A 51 -0.06 -5.38 -20.52
N SER A 52 -1.25 -5.35 -21.13
CA SER A 52 -1.40 -5.31 -22.59
C SER A 52 -0.76 -4.07 -23.21
N LYS A 53 -0.89 -2.88 -22.59
CA LYS A 53 -0.22 -1.65 -23.05
C LYS A 53 1.29 -1.77 -22.95
N SER A 54 1.79 -2.30 -21.84
CA SER A 54 3.23 -2.52 -21.62
C SER A 54 3.78 -3.50 -22.66
N TYR A 55 3.14 -4.66 -22.84
CA TYR A 55 3.52 -5.66 -23.83
C TYR A 55 3.64 -5.06 -25.25
N LEU A 56 2.65 -4.25 -25.66
CA LEU A 56 2.67 -3.58 -26.96
C LEU A 56 3.83 -2.58 -27.09
N SER A 57 4.21 -1.89 -26.02
CA SER A 57 5.37 -0.98 -26.03
C SER A 57 6.68 -1.74 -26.17
N TYR A 58 6.90 -2.71 -25.27
CA TYR A 58 8.15 -3.49 -25.22
C TYR A 58 8.34 -4.36 -26.48
N SER A 59 7.27 -4.96 -27.02
CA SER A 59 7.34 -5.73 -28.26
C SER A 59 7.69 -4.87 -29.48
N LYS A 60 7.23 -3.61 -29.54
CA LYS A 60 7.65 -2.65 -30.57
C LYS A 60 9.12 -2.28 -30.42
N GLU A 61 9.57 -2.02 -29.20
CA GLU A 61 10.98 -1.71 -28.92
C GLU A 61 11.90 -2.87 -29.34
N ILE A 62 11.58 -4.12 -28.98
CA ILE A 62 12.38 -5.28 -29.40
C ILE A 62 12.53 -5.35 -30.92
N ARG A 63 11.49 -5.00 -31.69
CA ARG A 63 11.55 -5.01 -33.17
C ARG A 63 12.43 -3.90 -33.76
N LEU A 64 12.67 -2.83 -33.01
CA LEU A 64 13.48 -1.68 -33.42
C LEU A 64 14.94 -1.75 -32.94
N CYS A 65 15.25 -2.69 -32.04
CA CYS A 65 16.56 -2.78 -31.40
C CYS A 65 17.55 -3.66 -32.18
N GLY A 66 18.80 -3.20 -32.31
CA GLY A 66 19.83 -3.87 -33.10
C GLY A 66 20.43 -5.13 -32.44
N PRO A 67 21.40 -5.01 -31.53
CA PRO A 67 22.12 -6.17 -31.01
C PRO A 67 21.31 -6.98 -29.97
N PRO A 68 21.53 -8.30 -29.86
CA PRO A 68 20.83 -9.18 -28.91
C PRO A 68 20.94 -8.76 -27.44
N SER A 69 22.04 -8.11 -27.05
CA SER A 69 22.22 -7.58 -25.69
C SER A 69 21.16 -6.55 -25.31
N THR A 70 20.74 -5.71 -26.26
CA THR A 70 19.68 -4.71 -26.07
C THR A 70 18.30 -5.38 -25.95
N MET A 71 18.04 -6.44 -26.74
CA MET A 71 16.78 -7.20 -26.62
C MET A 71 16.64 -7.88 -25.26
N ASN A 72 17.72 -8.45 -24.74
CA ASN A 72 17.73 -9.08 -23.41
C ASN A 72 17.46 -8.05 -22.30
N LEU A 73 18.04 -6.85 -22.40
CA LEU A 73 17.78 -5.76 -21.47
C LEU A 73 16.30 -5.34 -21.48
N ILE A 74 15.70 -5.18 -22.67
CA ILE A 74 14.29 -4.82 -22.85
C ILE A 74 13.37 -5.93 -22.30
N THR A 75 13.72 -7.19 -22.55
CA THR A 75 12.99 -8.35 -22.00
C THR A 75 13.05 -8.37 -20.47
N HIS A 76 14.20 -8.07 -19.88
CA HIS A 76 14.34 -7.96 -18.42
C HIS A 76 13.52 -6.78 -17.87
N GLN A 77 13.55 -5.62 -18.51
CA GLN A 77 12.76 -4.46 -18.08
C GLN A 77 11.26 -4.72 -18.16
N TYR A 78 10.80 -5.43 -19.19
CA TYR A 78 9.43 -5.91 -19.28
C TYR A 78 9.09 -6.87 -18.14
N ALA A 79 9.92 -7.87 -17.88
CA ALA A 79 9.72 -8.82 -16.79
C ALA A 79 9.58 -8.13 -15.44
N GLN A 80 10.42 -7.14 -15.17
CA GLN A 80 10.38 -6.35 -13.95
C GLN A 80 9.09 -5.53 -13.85
N SER A 81 8.69 -4.86 -14.93
CA SER A 81 7.44 -4.10 -14.99
C SER A 81 6.20 -4.98 -14.76
N CYS A 82 6.18 -6.20 -15.33
CA CYS A 82 5.12 -7.17 -15.11
C CYS A 82 5.07 -7.67 -13.66
N MET A 83 6.24 -7.94 -13.05
CA MET A 83 6.32 -8.34 -11.64
C MET A 83 5.83 -7.23 -10.72
N ASP A 84 6.17 -5.97 -10.99
CA ASP A 84 5.71 -4.82 -10.22
C ASP A 84 4.19 -4.64 -10.32
N LEU A 85 3.62 -4.79 -11.52
CA LEU A 85 2.17 -4.76 -11.74
C LEU A 85 1.46 -5.90 -11.00
N ASN A 86 1.99 -7.12 -11.09
CA ASN A 86 1.43 -8.28 -10.38
C ASN A 86 1.50 -8.10 -8.86
N SER A 87 2.64 -7.61 -8.35
CA SER A 87 2.82 -7.33 -6.91
C SER A 87 1.82 -6.30 -6.40
N LYS A 88 1.60 -5.22 -7.15
CA LYS A 88 0.57 -4.22 -6.84
C LYS A 88 -0.83 -4.84 -6.78
N PHE A 89 -1.20 -5.63 -7.79
CA PHE A 89 -2.49 -6.31 -7.82
C PHE A 89 -2.67 -7.26 -6.63
N VAL A 90 -1.67 -8.11 -6.36
CA VAL A 90 -1.69 -9.06 -5.23
C VAL A 90 -1.81 -8.35 -3.89
N MET A 91 -1.11 -7.23 -3.68
CA MET A 91 -1.23 -6.43 -2.45
C MET A 91 -2.63 -5.83 -2.28
N VAL A 92 -3.22 -5.30 -3.36
CA VAL A 92 -4.59 -4.76 -3.34
C VAL A 92 -5.60 -5.87 -3.01
N ALA A 93 -5.46 -7.03 -3.66
CA ALA A 93 -6.32 -8.20 -3.41
C ALA A 93 -6.19 -8.70 -1.97
N ALA A 94 -4.96 -8.84 -1.45
CA ALA A 94 -4.71 -9.28 -0.07
C ALA A 94 -5.30 -8.31 0.96
N LYS A 95 -5.19 -7.00 0.72
CA LYS A 95 -5.81 -5.99 1.59
C LYS A 95 -7.34 -6.10 1.58
N MET A 96 -7.96 -6.21 0.40
CA MET A 96 -9.41 -6.36 0.28
C MET A 96 -9.92 -7.62 1.00
N LEU A 97 -9.20 -8.73 0.88
CA LEU A 97 -9.55 -9.99 1.56
C LEU A 97 -9.39 -9.88 3.08
N GLY A 98 -8.29 -9.29 3.56
CA GLY A 98 -8.07 -9.11 5.01
C GLY A 98 -9.06 -8.15 5.67
N ASP A 99 -9.57 -7.15 4.94
CA ASP A 99 -10.61 -6.25 5.44
C ASP A 99 -11.98 -6.95 5.56
N ILE A 100 -12.25 -7.99 4.75
CA ILE A 100 -13.47 -8.81 4.85
C ILE A 100 -13.41 -9.71 6.08
N GLU A 101 -12.31 -10.46 6.27
CA GLU A 101 -12.17 -11.38 7.40
C GLU A 101 -12.41 -10.64 8.73
N LYS A 102 -11.81 -9.45 8.88
CA LYS A 102 -12.04 -8.59 10.04
C LYS A 102 -13.49 -8.13 10.19
N LYS A 103 -14.19 -7.85 9.08
CA LYS A 103 -15.58 -7.41 9.12
C LYS A 103 -16.52 -8.55 9.53
N GLU A 104 -16.28 -9.76 9.03
CA GLU A 104 -17.05 -10.96 9.41
C GLU A 104 -16.83 -11.31 10.89
N GLU A 105 -15.59 -11.27 11.38
CA GLU A 105 -15.28 -11.45 12.80
C GLU A 105 -16.03 -10.43 13.68
N VAL A 106 -16.05 -9.15 13.28
CA VAL A 106 -16.77 -8.09 14.00
C VAL A 106 -18.28 -8.32 13.99
N GLU A 107 -18.87 -8.76 12.88
CA GLU A 107 -20.30 -9.07 12.81
C GLU A 107 -20.65 -10.28 13.67
N GLN A 108 -19.83 -11.34 13.65
CA GLN A 108 -20.02 -12.52 14.49
C GLN A 108 -19.95 -12.17 15.99
N LEU A 109 -18.94 -11.40 16.40
CA LEU A 109 -18.83 -10.90 17.77
C LEU A 109 -20.02 -10.03 18.16
N LYS A 110 -20.58 -9.24 17.23
CA LYS A 110 -21.76 -8.41 17.49
C LYS A 110 -23.01 -9.25 17.73
N ILE A 111 -23.17 -10.36 17.01
CA ILE A 111 -24.27 -11.33 17.22
C ILE A 111 -24.11 -11.99 18.59
N GLU A 112 -22.91 -12.46 18.93
CA GLU A 112 -22.61 -13.10 20.20
C GLU A 112 -22.83 -12.16 21.40
N ILE A 113 -22.35 -10.92 21.31
CA ILE A 113 -22.60 -9.88 22.33
C ILE A 113 -24.12 -9.62 22.48
N SER A 114 -24.87 -9.65 21.38
CA SER A 114 -26.31 -9.45 21.41
C SER A 114 -27.04 -10.62 22.10
N ALA A 115 -26.61 -11.86 21.83
CA ALA A 115 -27.12 -13.05 22.50
C ALA A 115 -26.84 -13.03 24.01
N LEU A 116 -25.59 -12.75 24.40
CA LEU A 116 -25.18 -12.64 25.81
C LEU A 116 -25.95 -11.55 26.56
N LYS A 117 -26.30 -10.44 25.89
CA LYS A 117 -27.14 -9.39 26.48
C LYS A 117 -28.57 -9.84 26.74
N VAL A 118 -29.15 -10.69 25.89
CA VAL A 118 -30.48 -11.24 26.10
C VAL A 118 -30.46 -12.22 27.27
N GLU A 119 -29.50 -13.15 27.26
CA GLU A 119 -29.31 -14.13 28.34
C GLU A 119 -29.11 -13.45 29.70
N LYS A 120 -28.25 -12.44 29.78
CA LYS A 120 -28.06 -11.67 31.02
C LYS A 120 -29.33 -10.98 31.50
N LYS A 121 -30.18 -10.48 30.60
CA LYS A 121 -31.47 -9.88 30.98
C LYS A 121 -32.44 -10.92 31.52
N GLU A 122 -32.42 -12.13 30.98
CA GLU A 122 -33.26 -13.24 31.44
C GLU A 122 -32.84 -13.72 32.83
N GLN A 123 -31.53 -13.94 33.04
CA GLN A 123 -30.96 -14.25 34.36
C GLN A 123 -31.30 -13.19 35.42
N LEU A 124 -31.29 -11.91 35.05
CA LEU A 124 -31.68 -10.83 35.97
C LEU A 124 -33.17 -10.92 36.36
N ARG A 125 -34.06 -11.26 35.42
CA ARG A 125 -35.49 -11.47 35.74
C ARG A 125 -35.69 -12.68 36.64
N GLU A 126 -35.00 -13.78 36.39
CA GLU A 126 -35.06 -14.98 37.25
C GLU A 126 -34.55 -14.67 38.66
N ASN A 127 -33.45 -13.93 38.78
CA ASN A 127 -32.90 -13.52 40.07
C ASN A 127 -33.87 -12.61 40.84
N GLU A 128 -34.56 -11.71 40.15
CA GLU A 128 -35.59 -10.85 40.74
C GLU A 128 -36.80 -11.66 41.21
N GLN A 129 -37.27 -12.63 40.44
CA GLN A 129 -38.32 -13.56 40.86
C GLN A 129 -37.92 -14.39 42.09
N LEU A 130 -36.68 -14.87 42.16
CA LEU A 130 -36.18 -15.60 43.32
C LEU A 130 -36.12 -14.70 44.57
N ARG A 131 -35.70 -13.44 44.43
CA ARG A 131 -35.72 -12.46 45.52
C ARG A 131 -37.15 -12.19 46.02
N ASP A 132 -38.13 -12.12 45.12
CA ASP A 132 -39.54 -11.99 45.50
C ASP A 132 -40.05 -13.20 46.27
N GLN A 133 -39.69 -14.42 45.84
CA GLN A 133 -40.06 -15.65 46.55
C GLN A 133 -39.45 -15.71 47.95
N ILE A 134 -38.19 -15.32 48.10
CA ILE A 134 -37.53 -15.24 49.41
C ILE A 134 -38.28 -14.24 50.31
N ARG A 135 -38.59 -13.04 49.80
CA ARG A 135 -39.35 -12.03 50.57
C ARG A 135 -40.70 -12.54 51.05
N VAL A 136 -41.44 -13.28 50.22
CA VAL A 136 -42.72 -13.87 50.61
C VAL A 136 -42.54 -14.92 51.71
N LYS A 137 -41.54 -15.79 51.57
CA LYS A 137 -41.23 -16.81 52.58
C LYS A 137 -40.82 -16.20 53.91
N ASP A 138 -39.99 -15.16 53.91
CA ASP A 138 -39.58 -14.46 55.14
C ASP A 138 -40.79 -13.89 55.90
N VAL A 139 -41.75 -13.30 55.17
CA VAL A 139 -42.99 -12.76 55.76
C VAL A 139 -43.87 -13.89 56.32
N GLU A 140 -43.95 -15.02 55.62
CA GLU A 140 -44.70 -16.19 56.08
C GLU A 140 -44.07 -16.81 57.33
N GLU A 141 -42.74 -16.90 57.37
CA GLU A 141 -41.98 -17.36 58.54
C GLU A 141 -42.19 -16.44 59.75
N GLN A 142 -42.13 -15.11 59.55
CA GLN A 142 -42.44 -14.14 60.62
C GLN A 142 -43.87 -14.28 61.16
N LYS A 143 -44.86 -14.53 60.28
CA LYS A 143 -46.25 -14.80 60.70
C LYS A 143 -46.34 -16.08 61.52
N ASN A 144 -45.64 -17.14 61.12
CA ASN A 144 -45.61 -18.41 61.84
C ASN A 144 -44.96 -18.26 63.22
N ILE A 145 -43.86 -17.51 63.33
CA ILE A 145 -43.23 -17.17 64.62
C ILE A 145 -44.21 -16.44 65.53
N THR A 146 -44.88 -15.40 65.01
CA THR A 146 -45.86 -14.62 65.77
C THR A 146 -47.04 -15.47 66.25
N LEU A 147 -47.53 -16.39 65.41
CA LEU A 147 -48.60 -17.32 65.77
C LEU A 147 -48.16 -18.30 66.86
N MET A 148 -46.95 -18.85 66.76
CA MET A 148 -46.37 -19.70 67.80
C MET A 148 -46.25 -18.98 69.14
N GLU A 149 -45.80 -17.72 69.14
CA GLU A 149 -45.71 -16.92 70.37
C GLU A 149 -47.08 -16.73 71.04
N LYS A 150 -48.12 -16.41 70.25
CA LYS A 150 -49.51 -16.29 70.76
C LYS A 150 -50.01 -17.60 71.36
N LEU A 151 -49.79 -18.71 70.67
CA LEU A 151 -50.24 -20.03 71.11
C LEU A 151 -49.51 -20.47 72.39
N ASN A 152 -48.23 -20.12 72.52
CA ASN A 152 -47.45 -20.34 73.74
C ASN A 152 -47.97 -19.50 74.91
N GLU A 153 -48.38 -18.25 74.69
CA GLU A 153 -48.94 -17.39 75.74
C GLU A 153 -50.34 -17.84 76.18
N GLU A 154 -51.19 -18.26 75.24
CA GLU A 154 -52.48 -18.89 75.57
C GLU A 154 -52.30 -20.17 76.40
N ASN A 155 -51.34 -21.03 76.04
CA ASN A 155 -51.00 -22.20 76.83
C ASN A 155 -50.55 -21.83 78.26
N ARG A 156 -49.71 -20.80 78.42
CA ARG A 156 -49.32 -20.31 79.76
C ARG A 156 -50.51 -19.82 80.56
N ASN A 157 -51.44 -19.11 79.92
CA ASN A 157 -52.66 -18.63 80.58
C ASN A 157 -53.56 -19.78 81.00
N LEU A 158 -53.79 -20.77 80.13
CA LEU A 158 -54.55 -21.98 80.47
C LEU A 158 -53.92 -22.72 81.65
N HIS A 159 -52.59 -22.84 81.69
CA HIS A 159 -51.90 -23.42 82.85
C HIS A 159 -52.13 -22.62 84.14
N LYS A 160 -52.05 -21.29 84.11
CA LYS A 160 -52.35 -20.44 85.28
C LYS A 160 -53.80 -20.62 85.76
N TRP A 161 -54.75 -20.63 84.84
CA TRP A 161 -56.17 -20.83 85.13
C TRP A 161 -56.42 -22.20 85.75
N LEU A 162 -55.80 -23.25 85.20
CA LEU A 162 -55.91 -24.61 85.74
C LEU A 162 -55.36 -24.69 87.17
N THR A 163 -54.21 -24.07 87.43
CA THR A 163 -53.62 -24.02 88.79
C THR A 163 -54.55 -23.29 89.76
N THR A 164 -55.08 -22.13 89.37
CA THR A 164 -56.01 -21.34 90.19
C THR A 164 -57.31 -22.11 90.47
N ALA A 165 -57.86 -22.78 89.47
CA ALA A 165 -59.06 -23.62 89.63
C ALA A 165 -58.81 -24.82 90.55
N LEU A 166 -57.62 -25.44 90.47
CA LEU A 166 -57.21 -26.52 91.38
C LEU A 166 -57.10 -26.02 92.83
N GLU A 167 -56.55 -24.84 93.07
CA GLU A 167 -56.49 -24.22 94.40
C GLU A 167 -57.86 -23.83 94.96
N ASN A 168 -58.76 -23.31 94.10
CA ASN A 168 -60.15 -23.02 94.48
C ASN A 168 -60.95 -24.29 94.80
N SER A 169 -60.69 -25.40 94.10
CA SER A 169 -61.35 -26.68 94.42
C SER A 169 -60.86 -27.27 95.74
N LYS A 170 -59.58 -27.03 96.12
CA LYS A 170 -59.06 -27.39 97.44
C LYS A 170 -59.70 -26.57 98.56
N THR A 171 -60.12 -25.32 98.31
CA THR A 171 -60.83 -24.47 99.28
C THR A 171 -62.33 -24.79 99.37
N LEU A 172 -62.95 -25.29 98.30
CA LEU A 172 -64.34 -25.79 98.30
C LEU A 172 -64.50 -27.18 98.95
N GLY A 173 -63.40 -27.91 99.16
CA GLY A 173 -63.39 -29.17 99.90
C GLY A 173 -63.72 -29.04 101.41
N ALA A 174 -63.70 -27.82 101.96
CA ALA A 174 -63.92 -27.56 103.39
C ALA A 174 -65.38 -27.21 103.77
N VAL A 175 -66.34 -27.19 102.83
CA VAL A 175 -67.75 -26.80 103.08
C VAL A 175 -68.75 -27.95 102.85
N VAL A 176 -68.28 -29.17 102.55
CA VAL A 176 -69.14 -30.34 102.29
C VAL A 176 -69.16 -31.32 103.47
N GLU A 177 -69.10 -30.79 104.69
CA GLU A 177 -69.28 -31.53 105.95
C GLU A 177 -70.56 -31.10 106.69
N ASP A 178 -71.71 -31.00 106.00
CA ASP A 178 -73.01 -31.00 106.69
C ASP A 178 -74.15 -31.53 105.81
N GLY A 179 -74.30 -32.85 105.72
CA GLY A 179 -75.36 -33.44 104.89
C GLY A 179 -75.40 -34.96 104.91
N ASN A 180 -75.37 -35.55 106.11
CA ASN A 180 -75.28 -36.98 106.36
C ASN A 180 -76.62 -37.74 106.28
N ARG A 181 -77.51 -37.37 105.33
CA ARG A 181 -78.82 -38.06 105.16
C ARG A 181 -79.19 -38.41 103.71
N ARG A 182 -78.20 -38.64 102.84
CA ARG A 182 -78.40 -39.14 101.45
C ARG A 182 -77.38 -40.22 101.06
N VAL A 183 -77.11 -41.18 101.93
CA VAL A 183 -76.04 -42.18 101.72
C VAL A 183 -76.34 -43.15 100.55
N LYS A 184 -77.61 -43.51 100.28
CA LYS A 184 -77.94 -44.43 99.16
C LYS A 184 -77.86 -43.81 97.76
N GLU A 185 -78.31 -42.56 97.56
CA GLU A 185 -78.06 -41.82 96.31
C GLU A 185 -76.58 -41.44 96.16
N LYS A 186 -75.87 -41.19 97.28
CA LYS A 186 -74.44 -40.89 97.27
C LYS A 186 -73.61 -42.11 96.88
N GLU A 187 -73.98 -43.34 97.23
CA GLU A 187 -73.27 -44.55 96.78
C GLU A 187 -73.37 -44.76 95.26
N GLU A 188 -74.54 -44.52 94.64
CA GLU A 188 -74.68 -44.56 93.17
C GLU A 188 -73.97 -43.39 92.50
N ARG A 189 -74.04 -42.19 93.08
CA ARG A 189 -73.34 -41.00 92.59
C ARG A 189 -71.83 -41.08 92.81
N ILE A 190 -71.36 -41.81 93.82
CA ILE A 190 -69.95 -42.15 94.03
C ILE A 190 -69.51 -43.14 92.95
N LYS A 191 -70.29 -44.19 92.64
CA LYS A 191 -69.98 -45.06 91.49
C LYS A 191 -69.96 -44.29 90.16
N GLU A 192 -70.90 -43.37 89.95
CA GLU A 192 -70.92 -42.53 88.75
C GLU A 192 -69.75 -41.53 88.71
N LEU A 193 -69.37 -40.95 89.85
CA LEU A 193 -68.20 -40.06 89.98
C LEU A 193 -66.88 -40.82 89.87
N GLU A 194 -66.81 -42.04 90.38
CA GLU A 194 -65.68 -42.95 90.21
C GLU A 194 -65.54 -43.31 88.74
N ASN A 195 -66.62 -43.72 88.06
CA ASN A 195 -66.60 -43.96 86.61
C ASN A 195 -66.18 -42.71 85.81
N ARG A 196 -66.73 -41.53 86.11
CA ARG A 196 -66.31 -40.27 85.46
C ARG A 196 -64.86 -39.89 85.76
N LYS A 197 -64.36 -40.20 86.95
CA LYS A 197 -62.96 -39.97 87.34
C LYS A 197 -62.05 -40.95 86.61
N THR A 198 -62.45 -42.21 86.45
CA THR A 198 -61.72 -43.21 85.67
C THR A 198 -61.69 -42.81 84.19
N GLU A 199 -62.81 -42.41 83.60
CA GLU A 199 -62.86 -41.88 82.23
C GLU A 199 -62.01 -40.61 82.05
N GLN A 200 -62.01 -39.69 83.02
CA GLN A 200 -61.14 -38.52 82.98
C GLN A 200 -59.65 -38.87 83.10
N LEU A 201 -59.31 -39.87 83.90
CA LEU A 201 -57.95 -40.37 84.03
C LEU A 201 -57.51 -41.08 82.75
N GLU A 202 -58.38 -41.87 82.11
CA GLU A 202 -58.13 -42.48 80.81
C GLU A 202 -57.92 -41.43 79.72
N ARG A 203 -58.77 -40.41 79.64
CA ARG A 203 -58.58 -39.29 78.69
C ARG A 203 -57.28 -38.53 78.93
N LYS A 204 -56.92 -38.28 80.20
CA LYS A 204 -55.66 -37.63 80.55
C LYS A 204 -54.45 -38.51 80.21
N ASN A 205 -54.54 -39.82 80.43
CA ASN A 205 -53.48 -40.76 80.05
C ASN A 205 -53.34 -40.86 78.53
N GLU A 206 -54.43 -40.84 77.78
CA GLU A 206 -54.40 -40.81 76.31
C GLU A 206 -53.82 -39.48 75.78
N GLU A 207 -54.15 -38.36 76.41
CA GLU A 207 -53.58 -37.05 76.08
C GLU A 207 -52.08 -36.98 76.40
N LEU A 208 -51.66 -37.57 77.53
CA LEU A 208 -50.25 -37.69 77.90
C LEU A 208 -49.49 -38.58 76.91
N ALA A 209 -50.07 -39.72 76.52
CA ALA A 209 -49.48 -40.59 75.51
C ALA A 209 -49.28 -39.87 74.17
N LYS A 210 -50.25 -39.06 73.72
CA LYS A 210 -50.12 -38.21 72.52
C LYS A 210 -49.06 -37.13 72.67
N LYS A 211 -48.87 -36.56 73.87
CA LYS A 211 -47.81 -35.59 74.15
C LYS A 211 -46.43 -36.24 74.15
N ASP A 212 -46.31 -37.44 74.72
CA ASP A 212 -45.07 -38.21 74.72
C ASP A 212 -44.66 -38.62 73.30
N GLU A 213 -45.62 -38.97 72.45
CA GLU A 213 -45.38 -39.26 71.03
C GLU A 213 -44.87 -38.02 70.29
N LYS A 214 -45.50 -36.85 70.48
CA LYS A 214 -45.01 -35.58 69.92
C LYS A 214 -43.63 -35.18 70.44
N ILE A 215 -43.34 -35.43 71.72
CA ILE A 215 -42.00 -35.19 72.29
C ILE A 215 -40.96 -36.10 71.62
N LYS A 216 -41.32 -37.35 71.30
CA LYS A 216 -40.45 -38.29 70.61
C LYS A 216 -40.16 -37.82 69.18
N GLU A 217 -41.18 -37.39 68.43
CA GLU A 217 -41.00 -36.81 67.09
C GLU A 217 -40.11 -35.56 67.12
N LEU A 218 -40.34 -34.63 68.04
CA LEU A 218 -39.53 -33.42 68.16
C LEU A 218 -38.07 -33.71 68.50
N LYS A 219 -37.80 -34.73 69.33
CA LYS A 219 -36.43 -35.18 69.60
C LYS A 219 -35.77 -35.74 68.35
N GLU A 220 -36.47 -36.58 67.59
CA GLU A 220 -35.93 -37.12 66.33
C GLU A 220 -35.63 -36.03 65.30
N TRP A 221 -36.50 -35.02 65.17
CA TRP A 221 -36.23 -33.85 64.34
C TRP A 221 -35.02 -33.03 64.83
N SER A 222 -34.87 -32.89 66.15
CA SER A 222 -33.73 -32.19 66.75
C SER A 222 -32.41 -32.93 66.48
N ASP A 223 -32.41 -34.25 66.60
CA ASP A 223 -31.23 -35.09 66.34
C ASP A 223 -30.84 -35.01 64.85
N GLN A 224 -31.82 -35.10 63.94
CA GLN A 224 -31.59 -34.92 62.50
C GLN A 224 -31.08 -33.51 62.14
N ALA A 225 -31.58 -32.48 62.80
CA ALA A 225 -31.11 -31.11 62.60
C ALA A 225 -29.65 -30.95 63.06
N THR A 226 -29.30 -31.56 64.19
CA THR A 226 -27.92 -31.55 64.72
C THR A 226 -26.96 -32.26 63.78
N GLU A 227 -27.32 -33.45 63.28
CA GLU A 227 -26.52 -34.18 62.30
C GLU A 227 -26.32 -33.37 61.00
N ARG A 228 -27.37 -32.70 60.52
CA ARG A 228 -27.27 -31.81 59.34
C ARG A 228 -26.31 -30.65 59.58
N ILE A 229 -26.36 -30.01 60.75
CA ILE A 229 -25.44 -28.92 61.10
C ILE A 229 -23.99 -29.42 61.07
N GLU A 230 -23.69 -30.56 61.72
CA GLU A 230 -22.34 -31.13 61.70
C GLU A 230 -21.84 -31.45 60.27
N THR A 231 -22.73 -31.93 59.39
CA THR A 231 -22.34 -32.18 57.98
C THR A 231 -22.07 -30.91 57.19
N LEU A 232 -22.78 -29.81 57.51
CA LEU A 232 -22.57 -28.52 56.87
C LEU A 232 -21.29 -27.86 57.35
N GLU A 233 -21.00 -27.91 58.65
CA GLU A 233 -19.75 -27.41 59.23
C GLU A 233 -18.54 -28.10 58.61
N LYS A 234 -18.57 -29.43 58.45
CA LYS A 234 -17.50 -30.18 57.75
C LYS A 234 -17.30 -29.72 56.30
N LYS A 235 -18.39 -29.47 55.56
CA LYS A 235 -18.31 -28.97 54.17
C LYS A 235 -17.78 -27.53 54.11
N GLU A 236 -18.12 -26.70 55.08
CA GLU A 236 -17.62 -25.34 55.18
C GLU A 236 -16.10 -25.33 55.46
N GLU A 237 -15.62 -26.19 56.35
CA GLU A 237 -14.19 -26.38 56.58
C GLU A 237 -13.45 -26.85 55.31
N GLU A 238 -14.01 -27.82 54.58
CA GLU A 238 -13.44 -28.29 53.30
C GLU A 238 -13.37 -27.17 52.25
N LEU A 239 -14.43 -26.36 52.12
CA LEU A 239 -14.47 -25.21 51.22
C LEU A 239 -13.42 -24.15 51.60
N ASN A 240 -13.31 -23.82 52.88
CA ASN A 240 -12.33 -22.87 53.37
C ASN A 240 -10.89 -23.35 53.11
N LYS A 241 -10.63 -24.65 53.29
CA LYS A 241 -9.34 -25.26 52.96
C LYS A 241 -9.04 -25.15 51.45
N MET A 242 -10.00 -25.45 50.59
CA MET A 242 -9.82 -25.32 49.13
C MET A 242 -9.56 -23.87 48.70
N ILE A 243 -10.24 -22.90 49.31
CA ILE A 243 -10.01 -21.47 49.07
C ILE A 243 -8.58 -21.09 49.44
N GLU A 244 -8.09 -21.54 50.60
CA GLU A 244 -6.73 -21.20 51.05
C GLU A 244 -5.66 -21.85 50.18
N GLU A 245 -5.84 -23.11 49.78
CA GLU A 245 -4.93 -23.78 48.83
C GLU A 245 -4.90 -23.09 47.45
N SER A 246 -6.03 -22.56 46.97
CA SER A 246 -6.07 -21.80 45.71
C SER A 246 -5.37 -20.44 45.87
N LYS A 247 -5.57 -19.73 46.99
CA LYS A 247 -4.84 -18.47 47.25
C LYS A 247 -3.33 -18.69 47.26
N GLU A 248 -2.85 -19.73 47.93
CA GLU A 248 -1.41 -20.03 48.02
C GLU A 248 -0.78 -20.40 46.67
N LYS A 249 -1.52 -21.10 45.80
CA LYS A 249 -1.00 -21.56 44.50
C LYS A 249 -1.15 -20.51 43.40
N ASP A 250 -2.31 -19.89 43.32
CA ASP A 250 -2.69 -19.09 42.16
C ASP A 250 -2.24 -17.63 42.28
N VAL A 251 -2.25 -17.05 43.48
CA VAL A 251 -1.86 -15.65 43.69
C VAL A 251 -0.38 -15.41 43.33
N PRO A 252 0.60 -16.21 43.80
CA PRO A 252 2.00 -15.98 43.43
C PRO A 252 2.25 -16.17 41.94
N LYS A 253 1.56 -17.12 41.31
CA LYS A 253 1.65 -17.36 39.86
C LYS A 253 1.10 -16.18 39.05
N ILE A 254 -0.01 -15.59 39.50
CA ILE A 254 -0.57 -14.37 38.89
C ILE A 254 0.40 -13.19 39.07
N GLU A 255 1.01 -13.04 40.25
CA GLU A 255 2.01 -11.99 40.50
C GLU A 255 3.26 -12.16 39.62
N GLU A 256 3.76 -13.38 39.46
CA GLU A 256 4.91 -13.69 38.60
C GLU A 256 4.59 -13.39 37.12
N LEU A 257 3.42 -13.82 36.64
CA LEU A 257 2.96 -13.50 35.29
C LEU A 257 2.81 -11.99 35.06
N ASN A 258 2.33 -11.24 36.06
CA ASN A 258 2.23 -9.78 35.98
C ASN A 258 3.62 -9.10 35.93
N LYS A 259 4.60 -9.62 36.67
CA LYS A 259 5.98 -9.15 36.60
C LYS A 259 6.58 -9.43 35.22
N GLU A 260 6.39 -10.63 34.66
CA GLU A 260 6.90 -10.98 33.34
C GLU A 260 6.21 -10.15 32.23
N LEU A 261 4.90 -9.93 32.34
CA LEU A 261 4.16 -9.07 31.41
C LEU A 261 4.66 -7.61 31.44
N THR A 262 5.04 -7.12 32.63
CA THR A 262 5.65 -5.79 32.77
C THR A 262 7.03 -5.75 32.14
N ARG A 263 7.87 -6.76 32.40
CA ARG A 263 9.21 -6.90 31.79
C ARG A 263 9.15 -6.92 30.27
N LEU A 264 8.23 -7.69 29.69
CA LEU A 264 8.05 -7.77 28.24
C LEU A 264 7.56 -6.45 27.64
N LYS A 265 6.69 -5.71 28.34
CA LYS A 265 6.29 -4.35 27.92
C LYS A 265 7.47 -3.39 27.87
N ASP A 266 8.31 -3.40 28.91
CA ASP A 266 9.51 -2.56 28.95
C ASP A 266 10.52 -2.95 27.86
N GLU A 267 10.72 -4.25 27.62
CA GLU A 267 11.58 -4.74 26.54
C GLU A 267 11.07 -4.32 25.15
N MET A 268 9.75 -4.42 24.91
CA MET A 268 9.14 -3.93 23.67
C MET A 268 9.32 -2.42 23.50
N ALA A 269 9.11 -1.63 24.56
CA ALA A 269 9.30 -0.18 24.51
C ALA A 269 10.75 0.20 24.17
N LEU A 270 11.73 -0.53 24.70
CA LEU A 270 13.15 -0.34 24.38
C LEU A 270 13.44 -0.68 22.91
N LYS A 271 12.93 -1.80 22.39
CA LYS A 271 13.09 -2.18 20.97
C LYS A 271 12.42 -1.19 20.03
N GLU A 272 11.24 -0.67 20.38
CA GLU A 272 10.57 0.39 19.62
C GLU A 272 11.40 1.68 19.58
N LEU A 273 11.99 2.07 20.71
CA LEU A 273 12.85 3.24 20.78
C LEU A 273 14.12 3.05 19.93
N GLU A 274 14.72 1.86 19.96
CA GLU A 274 15.88 1.52 19.13
C GLU A 274 15.55 1.56 17.63
N ASN A 275 14.42 0.97 17.23
CA ASN A 275 13.94 1.03 15.85
C ASN A 275 13.70 2.47 15.38
N ARG A 276 13.14 3.34 16.23
CA ARG A 276 12.98 4.77 15.91
C ARG A 276 14.33 5.46 15.69
N LYS A 277 15.35 5.16 16.49
CA LYS A 277 16.70 5.72 16.28
C LYS A 277 17.33 5.25 14.97
N ILE A 278 17.17 3.98 14.61
CA ILE A 278 17.64 3.43 13.34
C ILE A 278 16.96 4.12 12.15
N LEU A 279 15.64 4.33 12.23
CA LEU A 279 14.88 5.04 11.20
C LEU A 279 15.32 6.50 11.07
N ALA A 280 15.47 7.22 12.17
CA ALA A 280 15.96 8.61 12.15
C ALA A 280 17.35 8.72 11.51
N GLY A 281 18.28 7.82 11.84
CA GLY A 281 19.61 7.79 11.20
C GLY A 281 19.57 7.44 9.71
N ARG A 282 18.58 6.64 9.27
CA ARG A 282 18.35 6.37 7.85
C ARG A 282 17.84 7.62 7.13
N ASP A 283 16.90 8.36 7.73
CA ASP A 283 16.32 9.57 7.15
C ASP A 283 17.37 10.68 7.00
N GLU A 284 18.24 10.87 8.01
CA GLU A 284 19.38 11.81 7.91
C GLU A 284 20.32 11.45 6.76
N LYS A 285 20.59 10.14 6.55
CA LYS A 285 21.44 9.67 5.45
C LYS A 285 20.77 9.88 4.08
N LEU A 286 19.45 9.79 3.99
CA LEU A 286 18.70 10.09 2.76
C LEU A 286 18.73 11.58 2.46
N ASP A 287 18.48 12.45 3.44
CA ASP A 287 18.56 13.91 3.26
C ASP A 287 19.96 14.36 2.82
N TRP A 288 21.01 13.77 3.39
CA TRP A 288 22.38 14.02 2.95
C TRP A 288 22.61 13.61 1.49
N LYS A 289 22.09 12.44 1.06
CA LYS A 289 22.19 11.98 -0.33
C LYS A 289 21.41 12.86 -1.28
N ASP A 290 20.22 13.32 -0.90
CA ASP A 290 19.40 14.20 -1.72
C ASP A 290 20.10 15.55 -1.94
N LYS A 291 20.70 16.11 -0.89
CA LYS A 291 21.54 17.33 -0.99
C LYS A 291 22.74 17.13 -1.92
N GLU A 292 23.39 15.97 -1.87
CA GLU A 292 24.54 15.68 -2.73
C GLU A 292 24.11 15.44 -4.20
N MET A 293 23.00 14.74 -4.42
CA MET A 293 22.39 14.58 -5.74
C MET A 293 22.00 15.92 -6.36
N GLU A 294 21.48 16.85 -5.55
CA GLU A 294 21.13 18.19 -6.01
C GLU A 294 22.37 19.00 -6.44
N LYS A 295 23.50 18.88 -5.72
CA LYS A 295 24.77 19.47 -6.17
C LYS A 295 25.23 18.86 -7.48
N LEU A 296 25.21 17.53 -7.62
CA LEU A 296 25.62 16.86 -8.86
C LEU A 296 24.74 17.26 -10.04
N ARG A 297 23.42 17.38 -9.85
CA ARG A 297 22.50 17.87 -10.88
C ARG A 297 22.85 19.28 -11.34
N LYS A 298 23.17 20.19 -10.40
CA LYS A 298 23.63 21.55 -10.74
C LYS A 298 24.93 21.55 -11.53
N THR A 299 25.87 20.66 -11.19
CA THR A 299 27.13 20.50 -11.91
C THR A 299 26.91 19.95 -13.33
N ILE A 300 26.04 18.95 -13.49
CA ILE A 300 25.68 18.41 -14.82
C ILE A 300 25.05 19.52 -15.67
N ALA A 301 24.08 20.27 -15.13
CA ALA A 301 23.42 21.37 -15.82
C ALA A 301 24.37 22.54 -16.16
N TYR A 302 25.50 22.68 -15.45
CA TYR A 302 26.55 23.62 -15.81
C TYR A 302 27.33 23.12 -17.03
N TYR A 303 27.80 21.87 -17.01
CA TYR A 303 28.57 21.30 -18.12
C TYR A 303 27.75 21.10 -19.40
N GLU A 304 26.44 20.82 -19.29
CA GLU A 304 25.54 20.77 -20.45
C GLU A 304 25.46 22.13 -21.15
N ARG A 305 25.31 23.23 -20.39
CA ARG A 305 25.31 24.59 -20.95
C ARG A 305 26.66 24.93 -21.59
N GLU A 306 27.76 24.63 -20.93
CA GLU A 306 29.10 24.86 -21.48
C GLU A 306 29.32 24.05 -22.77
N SER A 307 28.85 22.79 -22.81
CA SER A 307 28.91 21.97 -24.02
C SER A 307 28.09 22.57 -25.17
N ASP A 308 26.91 23.11 -24.90
CA ASP A 308 26.08 23.72 -25.93
C ASP A 308 26.70 25.03 -26.46
N GLU A 309 27.33 25.83 -25.60
CA GLU A 309 28.11 27.00 -26.03
C GLU A 309 29.29 26.60 -26.93
N TRP A 310 29.97 25.48 -26.64
CA TRP A 310 31.05 24.98 -27.48
C TRP A 310 30.56 24.50 -28.85
N LYS A 311 29.41 23.82 -28.92
CA LYS A 311 28.79 23.41 -30.18
C LYS A 311 28.38 24.62 -31.04
N GLU A 312 27.91 25.69 -30.40
CA GLU A 312 27.59 26.94 -31.10
C GLU A 312 28.84 27.59 -31.67
N LYS A 313 29.91 27.73 -30.87
CA LYS A 313 31.22 28.23 -31.35
C LYS A 313 31.80 27.38 -32.48
N GLU A 314 31.70 26.05 -32.38
CA GLU A 314 32.13 25.15 -33.44
C GLU A 314 31.32 25.37 -34.73
N SER A 315 30.00 25.51 -34.62
CA SER A 315 29.12 25.80 -35.76
C SER A 315 29.46 27.13 -36.43
N ASP A 316 29.79 28.16 -35.64
CA ASP A 316 30.22 29.46 -36.15
C ASP A 316 31.57 29.40 -36.86
N LEU A 317 32.53 28.64 -36.32
CA LEU A 317 33.82 28.40 -36.98
C LEU A 317 33.65 27.64 -38.30
N LEU A 318 32.80 26.61 -38.34
CA LEU A 318 32.48 25.87 -39.56
C LEU A 318 31.85 26.77 -40.62
N ARG A 319 30.95 27.67 -40.21
CA ARG A 319 30.35 28.69 -41.09
C ARG A 319 31.42 29.65 -41.63
N GLY A 320 32.31 30.13 -40.77
CA GLY A 320 33.44 30.97 -41.16
C GLY A 320 34.37 30.28 -42.17
N LEU A 321 34.74 29.02 -41.91
CA LEU A 321 35.53 28.20 -42.83
C LEU A 321 34.83 27.98 -44.17
N GLY A 322 33.51 27.72 -44.15
CA GLY A 322 32.71 27.61 -45.37
C GLY A 322 32.76 28.89 -46.21
N THR A 323 32.73 30.05 -45.55
CA THR A 323 32.81 31.36 -46.19
C THR A 323 34.18 31.60 -46.81
N ILE A 324 35.26 31.34 -46.07
CA ILE A 324 36.65 31.44 -46.56
C ILE A 324 36.88 30.49 -47.74
N LYS A 325 36.41 29.24 -47.64
CA LYS A 325 36.53 28.26 -48.71
C LYS A 325 35.84 28.76 -49.99
N LYS A 326 34.66 29.39 -49.86
CA LYS A 326 33.95 29.98 -50.99
C LYS A 326 34.75 31.11 -51.64
N MET A 327 35.31 32.02 -50.85
CA MET A 327 36.17 33.11 -51.34
C MET A 327 37.44 32.60 -52.04
N ILE A 328 38.05 31.52 -51.53
CA ILE A 328 39.21 30.89 -52.17
C ILE A 328 38.82 30.29 -53.53
N LEU A 329 37.69 29.59 -53.60
CA LEU A 329 37.19 29.01 -54.85
C LEU A 329 36.88 30.11 -55.89
N GLU A 330 36.18 31.16 -55.49
CA GLU A 330 35.90 32.33 -56.34
C GLU A 330 37.22 32.97 -56.83
N GLY A 331 38.21 33.14 -55.95
CA GLY A 331 39.53 33.67 -56.33
C GLY A 331 40.38 32.73 -57.21
N GLU A 332 40.19 31.41 -57.12
CA GLU A 332 40.82 30.44 -58.03
C GLU A 332 40.15 30.44 -59.41
N GLU A 333 38.83 30.60 -59.48
CA GLU A 333 38.09 30.77 -60.74
C GLU A 333 38.52 32.05 -61.47
N ASP A 334 38.60 33.18 -60.76
CA ASP A 334 39.12 34.44 -61.29
C ASP A 334 40.56 34.30 -61.82
N ARG A 335 41.41 33.56 -61.10
CA ARG A 335 42.79 33.32 -61.52
C ARG A 335 42.85 32.48 -62.79
N LYS A 336 42.06 31.41 -62.89
CA LYS A 336 41.98 30.58 -64.11
C LYS A 336 41.47 31.39 -65.30
N MET A 337 40.49 32.27 -65.09
CA MET A 337 39.99 33.18 -66.12
C MET A 337 41.10 34.11 -66.61
N LYS A 338 41.84 34.75 -65.68
CA LYS A 338 42.98 35.63 -66.00
C LYS A 338 44.11 34.88 -66.71
N ASP A 339 44.47 33.68 -66.24
CA ASP A 339 45.48 32.85 -66.89
C ASP A 339 45.04 32.46 -68.31
N GLY A 340 43.76 32.14 -68.52
CA GLY A 340 43.18 31.88 -69.84
C GLY A 340 43.31 33.09 -70.78
N LEU A 341 42.97 34.29 -70.30
CA LEU A 341 43.16 35.54 -71.05
C LEU A 341 44.63 35.79 -71.39
N LEU A 342 45.54 35.61 -70.42
CA LEU A 342 46.98 35.79 -70.63
C LEU A 342 47.52 34.80 -71.68
N THR A 343 47.03 33.56 -71.66
CA THR A 343 47.41 32.52 -72.62
C THR A 343 46.97 32.89 -74.04
N ASN A 344 45.77 33.46 -74.20
CA ASN A 344 45.27 33.96 -75.48
C ASN A 344 46.10 35.14 -75.98
N LEU A 345 46.40 36.12 -75.13
CA LEU A 345 47.25 37.26 -75.50
C LEU A 345 48.66 36.83 -75.92
N VAL A 346 49.27 35.87 -75.21
CA VAL A 346 50.58 35.31 -75.59
C VAL A 346 50.52 34.63 -76.96
N LYS A 347 49.42 33.92 -77.26
CA LYS A 347 49.21 33.28 -78.56
C LYS A 347 49.06 34.32 -79.68
N GLU A 348 48.24 35.35 -79.48
CA GLU A 348 48.08 36.45 -80.43
C GLU A 348 49.38 37.21 -80.67
N LEU A 349 50.16 37.46 -79.61
CA LEU A 349 51.48 38.08 -79.70
C LEU A 349 52.44 37.21 -80.52
N ALA A 350 52.42 35.89 -80.32
CA ALA A 350 53.24 34.95 -81.07
C ALA A 350 52.84 34.90 -82.56
N GLU A 351 51.54 34.89 -82.86
CA GLU A 351 51.00 34.93 -84.21
C GLU A 351 51.34 36.24 -84.93
N SER A 352 51.22 37.38 -84.23
CA SER A 352 51.63 38.70 -84.73
C SER A 352 53.13 38.77 -85.00
N LYS A 353 53.96 38.25 -84.08
CA LYS A 353 55.41 38.17 -84.24
C LYS A 353 55.81 37.33 -85.46
N GLU A 354 55.10 36.23 -85.71
CA GLU A 354 55.39 35.37 -86.85
C GLU A 354 54.91 35.98 -88.17
N LYS A 355 53.78 36.69 -88.19
CA LYS A 355 53.37 37.54 -89.33
C LYS A 355 54.43 38.61 -89.63
N LEU A 356 54.94 39.30 -88.61
CA LEU A 356 56.02 40.28 -88.74
C LEU A 356 57.30 39.68 -89.34
N LYS A 357 57.71 38.49 -88.91
CA LYS A 357 58.86 37.79 -89.52
C LYS A 357 58.63 37.47 -90.99
N ARG A 358 57.42 37.01 -91.37
CA ARG A 358 57.08 36.74 -92.79
C ARG A 358 57.13 38.00 -93.63
N LEU A 359 56.56 39.10 -93.13
CA LEU A 359 56.61 40.42 -93.79
C LEU A 359 58.05 40.93 -93.90
N HIS A 360 58.86 40.76 -92.86
CA HIS A 360 60.27 41.13 -92.89
C HIS A 360 61.05 40.28 -93.90
N GLY A 361 60.82 38.97 -93.95
CA GLY A 361 61.41 38.08 -94.95
C GLY A 361 60.98 38.45 -96.39
N ALA A 362 59.72 38.84 -96.58
CA ALA A 362 59.23 39.34 -97.86
C ALA A 362 59.90 40.68 -98.23
N LEU A 363 60.07 41.59 -97.28
CA LEU A 363 60.74 42.87 -97.47
C LEU A 363 62.21 42.68 -97.85
N VAL A 364 62.94 41.80 -97.15
CA VAL A 364 64.34 41.46 -97.46
C VAL A 364 64.44 40.83 -98.86
N SER A 365 63.52 39.92 -99.19
CA SER A 365 63.46 39.29 -100.53
C SER A 365 63.16 40.32 -101.63
N SER A 366 62.25 41.26 -101.39
CA SER A 366 61.93 42.35 -102.33
C SER A 366 63.08 43.36 -102.46
N LYS A 367 63.77 43.66 -101.35
CA LYS A 367 64.99 44.50 -101.36
C LYS A 367 66.10 43.86 -102.18
N GLN A 368 66.30 42.55 -102.03
CA GLN A 368 67.30 41.80 -102.80
C GLN A 368 66.96 41.78 -104.30
N LYS A 369 65.67 41.63 -104.66
CA LYS A 369 65.21 41.77 -106.06
C LYS A 369 65.46 43.18 -106.62
N LEU A 370 65.28 44.24 -105.82
CA LEU A 370 65.61 45.61 -106.22
C LEU A 370 67.12 45.81 -106.42
N GLU A 371 67.95 45.25 -105.55
CA GLU A 371 69.41 45.29 -105.69
C GLU A 371 69.88 44.53 -106.95
N GLU A 372 69.27 43.37 -107.26
CA GLU A 372 69.50 42.61 -108.51
C GLU A 372 69.04 43.38 -109.77
N MET A 373 67.94 44.14 -109.70
CA MET A 373 67.50 45.02 -110.78
C MET A 373 68.40 46.27 -110.95
N SER A 374 69.12 46.70 -109.91
CA SER A 374 70.08 47.81 -110.02
C SER A 374 71.40 47.43 -110.72
N GLY A 375 71.68 46.13 -110.88
CA GLY A 375 72.92 45.60 -111.46
C GLY A 375 72.90 45.36 -112.96
N ARG A 376 71.78 45.57 -113.67
CA ARG A 376 71.67 45.35 -115.12
C ARG A 376 71.47 46.65 -115.89
N SER A 377 72.54 47.04 -116.59
CA SER A 377 72.55 47.99 -117.71
C SER A 377 71.54 47.55 -118.78
N ASP A 378 70.51 48.36 -119.04
CA ASP A 378 70.10 48.85 -120.36
C ASP A 378 68.71 49.53 -120.32
N ASN A 379 68.54 50.54 -121.18
CA ASN A 379 67.44 51.51 -121.24
C ASN A 379 66.03 50.94 -121.53
N SER A 380 65.37 50.32 -120.55
CA SER A 380 63.89 50.18 -120.58
C SER A 380 63.19 50.09 -119.21
N GLY A 381 63.85 50.49 -118.12
CA GLY A 381 63.35 50.34 -116.74
C GLY A 381 62.59 51.53 -116.14
N PHE A 382 61.52 52.03 -116.79
CA PHE A 382 60.70 53.11 -116.21
C PHE A 382 59.25 52.74 -115.87
N VAL A 383 58.75 51.57 -116.28
CA VAL A 383 57.37 51.13 -116.00
C VAL A 383 57.30 50.14 -114.83
N GLU A 384 58.22 49.17 -114.74
CA GLU A 384 58.24 48.18 -113.64
C GLU A 384 58.71 48.77 -112.29
N LEU A 385 59.50 49.84 -112.32
CA LEU A 385 59.96 50.55 -111.11
C LEU A 385 58.82 51.29 -110.41
N ASN A 386 57.81 51.74 -111.15
CA ASN A 386 56.66 52.43 -110.59
C ASN A 386 55.66 51.44 -109.96
N GLU A 387 55.42 50.28 -110.58
CA GLU A 387 54.61 49.20 -109.99
C GLU A 387 55.29 48.60 -108.75
N SER A 388 56.62 48.47 -108.75
CA SER A 388 57.37 48.00 -107.58
C SER A 388 57.33 48.99 -106.43
N LYS A 389 57.41 50.30 -106.71
CA LYS A 389 57.29 51.35 -105.70
C LYS A 389 55.86 51.44 -105.14
N GLU A 390 54.85 51.34 -105.98
CA GLU A 390 53.44 51.31 -105.55
C GLU A 390 53.12 50.06 -104.70
N ASN A 391 53.73 48.91 -105.03
CA ASN A 391 53.62 47.71 -104.18
C ASN A 391 54.35 47.87 -102.85
N MET A 392 55.52 48.52 -102.81
CA MET A 392 56.22 48.80 -101.55
C MET A 392 55.46 49.80 -100.68
N ASP A 393 54.84 50.82 -101.27
CA ASP A 393 54.00 51.79 -100.55
C ASP A 393 52.71 51.13 -100.04
N LYS A 394 52.09 50.22 -100.80
CA LYS A 394 50.96 49.40 -100.32
C LYS A 394 51.35 48.49 -99.15
N ILE A 395 52.50 47.81 -99.24
CA ILE A 395 53.02 46.99 -98.13
C ILE A 395 53.33 47.86 -96.91
N ARG A 396 53.86 49.07 -97.11
CA ARG A 396 54.17 50.03 -96.04
C ARG A 396 52.90 50.55 -95.37
N GLU A 397 51.89 50.93 -96.14
CA GLU A 397 50.58 51.32 -95.62
C GLU A 397 49.89 50.16 -94.89
N GLU A 398 50.01 48.94 -95.39
CA GLU A 398 49.44 47.75 -94.74
C GLU A 398 50.17 47.41 -93.44
N ILE A 399 51.48 47.66 -93.34
CA ILE A 399 52.25 47.58 -92.08
C ILE A 399 51.83 48.70 -91.12
N GLU A 400 51.75 49.96 -91.57
CA GLU A 400 51.35 51.08 -90.71
C GLU A 400 49.91 50.94 -90.23
N LYS A 401 49.00 50.44 -91.08
CA LYS A 401 47.61 50.13 -90.72
C LYS A 401 47.54 49.02 -89.68
N ASN A 402 48.28 47.92 -89.88
CA ASN A 402 48.34 46.83 -88.89
C ASN A 402 48.95 47.28 -87.55
N CYS A 403 49.91 48.21 -87.54
CA CYS A 403 50.46 48.78 -86.30
C CYS A 403 49.49 49.75 -85.59
N ARG A 404 48.63 50.45 -86.33
CA ARG A 404 47.57 51.29 -85.74
C ARG A 404 46.41 50.46 -85.21
N GLU A 405 46.00 49.41 -85.92
CA GLU A 405 44.93 48.50 -85.48
C GLU A 405 45.38 47.68 -84.25
N SER A 406 46.66 47.29 -84.14
CA SER A 406 47.18 46.62 -82.94
C SER A 406 47.30 47.52 -81.70
N SER A 407 47.11 48.84 -81.82
CA SER A 407 47.23 49.78 -80.70
C SER A 407 45.90 50.36 -80.21
N PHE A 408 44.77 50.06 -80.88
CA PHE A 408 43.47 50.65 -80.56
C PHE A 408 42.47 49.71 -79.85
N ASP A 409 42.65 48.38 -79.92
CA ASP A 409 41.67 47.42 -79.37
C ASP A 409 41.85 47.08 -77.88
N HIS A 410 42.51 47.94 -77.08
CA HIS A 410 42.80 47.64 -75.65
C HIS A 410 42.38 48.73 -74.63
N LEU A 411 41.43 49.60 -74.97
CA LEU A 411 40.94 50.64 -74.03
C LEU A 411 39.42 50.76 -73.86
N GLU A 412 38.64 49.74 -74.17
CA GLU A 412 37.22 49.69 -73.79
C GLU A 412 36.90 48.31 -73.18
N GLU A 413 37.08 48.21 -71.86
CA GLU A 413 36.28 47.36 -70.94
C GLU A 413 36.92 47.41 -69.54
N GLN A 414 36.71 48.52 -68.82
CA GLN A 414 36.74 48.57 -67.37
C GLN A 414 35.71 49.59 -66.92
N ASP A 415 34.46 49.14 -66.75
CA ASP A 415 33.49 49.64 -65.77
C ASP A 415 32.26 48.72 -65.81
N GLU A 416 32.27 47.69 -64.96
CA GLU A 416 31.10 47.14 -64.25
C GLU A 416 31.52 46.23 -63.08
#